data_AF-A0A2E4B3F3-F1
#
_entry.id   AF-A0A2E4B3F3-F1
#
_cell.length_a   1.000
_cell.length_b   1.000
_cell.length_c   1.000
_cell.angle_alpha   90.00
_cell.angle_beta   90.00
_cell.angle_gamma   90.00
#
_symmetry.space_group_name_H-M   'P 1'
#
loop_
_entity.id
_entity.type
_entity.pdbx_description
1 polymer ?
#
loop_
_entity_poly.entity_id
_entity_poly.type
_entity_poly.pdbx_seq_one_letter_code
_entity_poly.pdbx_strand_id
1 'polypeptide(L)'
;MRRKEPLDVTTTWQHPVPMPMPGRPVCCTESEALEQLEKIQMTERVILWTDSERRTISDWSFLASVRQGVPPKGIEAELEACLKQYPTAWLAVDLRDGVIPPSTHSSLNDVLQNTKRHVIVLVSSSSDHEEWPQWNLPF
;
A
#
# COMPACT_ATOMS: atom_id res chain seq x y z
N MET A 1 17.13 1.22 39.40
CA MET A 1 16.08 0.37 38.77
C MET A 1 15.44 1.18 37.66
N ARG A 2 15.64 0.77 36.40
CA ARG A 2 15.08 1.44 35.22
C ARG A 2 13.60 1.01 35.11
N ARG A 3 12.66 1.93 35.30
CA ARG A 3 11.23 1.67 35.01
C ARG A 3 11.13 1.36 33.51
N LYS A 4 10.81 0.10 33.19
CA LYS A 4 10.29 -0.27 31.87
C LYS A 4 8.82 0.11 31.90
N GLU A 5 8.48 1.27 31.36
CA GLU A 5 7.09 1.52 30.98
C GLU A 5 6.72 0.45 29.93
N PRO A 6 5.54 -0.19 30.04
CA PRO A 6 5.10 -1.08 28.98
C PRO A 6 4.98 -0.25 27.70
N LEU A 7 5.54 -0.74 26.59
CA LEU A 7 5.22 -0.16 25.29
C LEU A 7 3.70 -0.21 25.16
N ASP A 8 3.07 0.96 25.07
CA ASP A 8 1.67 1.07 24.73
C ASP A 8 1.57 0.66 23.26
N VAL A 9 1.37 -0.64 23.03
CA VAL A 9 1.28 -1.23 21.68
C VAL A 9 -0.05 -0.76 21.13
N THR A 10 0.02 0.20 20.23
CA THR A 10 -1.12 0.87 19.63
C THR A 10 -1.99 -0.14 18.85
N THR A 11 -3.29 0.06 18.99
CA THR A 11 -4.33 -0.98 19.04
C THR A 11 -4.73 -1.61 17.70
N THR A 12 -4.22 -1.11 16.57
CA THR A 12 -4.71 -1.51 15.22
C THR A 12 -4.30 -2.94 14.83
N TRP A 13 -3.24 -3.48 15.45
CA TRP A 13 -2.79 -4.87 15.31
C TRP A 13 -3.76 -5.92 15.86
N GLN A 14 -4.69 -5.52 16.73
CA GLN A 14 -5.58 -6.47 17.41
C GLN A 14 -6.65 -7.06 16.49
N HIS A 15 -6.88 -6.44 15.31
CA HIS A 15 -7.92 -6.84 14.38
C HIS A 15 -7.41 -6.88 12.94
N PRO A 16 -6.55 -7.85 12.58
CA PRO A 16 -6.18 -8.07 11.19
C PRO A 16 -7.43 -8.32 10.34
N VAL A 17 -7.38 -7.90 9.09
CA VAL A 17 -8.49 -8.09 8.15
C VAL A 17 -8.14 -9.17 7.11
N PRO A 18 -9.10 -10.03 6.75
CA PRO A 18 -8.84 -11.13 5.82
C PRO A 18 -8.61 -10.65 4.39
N MET A 19 -9.22 -9.54 3.98
CA MET A 19 -9.14 -9.02 2.62
C MET A 19 -9.17 -7.49 2.62
N PRO A 20 -8.37 -6.83 1.76
CA PRO A 20 -8.55 -5.41 1.49
C PRO A 20 -9.94 -5.19 0.89
N MET A 21 -10.65 -4.17 1.37
CA MET A 21 -11.92 -3.75 0.77
C MET A 21 -11.70 -2.49 -0.08
N PRO A 22 -12.52 -2.23 -1.11
CA PRO A 22 -12.41 -1.03 -1.90
C PRO A 22 -12.43 0.25 -1.05
N GLY A 23 -11.39 1.08 -1.17
CA GLY A 23 -11.25 2.33 -0.40
C GLY A 23 -10.92 2.12 1.09
N ARG A 24 -10.53 0.90 1.49
CA ARG A 24 -10.05 0.58 2.83
C ARG A 24 -8.67 -0.06 2.70
N PRO A 25 -7.59 0.74 2.75
CA PRO A 25 -6.24 0.22 2.61
C PRO A 25 -5.89 -0.71 3.77
N VAL A 26 -5.01 -1.65 3.49
CA VAL A 26 -4.43 -2.60 4.45
C VAL A 26 -2.91 -2.52 4.36
N CYS A 27 -2.19 -2.85 5.43
CA CYS A 27 -0.73 -2.91 5.41
C CYS A 27 -0.21 -4.35 5.49
N CYS A 28 0.92 -4.61 4.86
CA CYS A 28 1.69 -5.84 5.01
C CYS A 28 3.10 -5.66 4.44
N THR A 29 4.00 -6.58 4.77
CA THR A 29 5.30 -6.69 4.11
C THR A 29 5.16 -7.23 2.69
N GLU A 30 6.19 -7.05 1.86
CA GLU A 30 6.22 -7.61 0.50
C GLU A 30 6.02 -9.13 0.48
N SER A 31 6.69 -9.85 1.37
CA SER A 31 6.56 -11.31 1.47
C SER A 31 5.15 -11.72 1.83
N GLU A 32 4.53 -11.05 2.80
CA GLU A 32 3.14 -11.33 3.19
C GLU A 32 2.16 -10.99 2.05
N ALA A 33 2.40 -9.92 1.29
CA ALA A 33 1.57 -9.57 0.14
C ALA A 33 1.60 -10.67 -0.93
N LEU A 34 2.80 -11.15 -1.29
CA LEU A 34 2.98 -12.20 -2.29
C LEU A 34 2.31 -13.51 -1.86
N GLU A 35 2.55 -13.95 -0.62
CA GLU A 35 1.91 -15.15 -0.09
C GLU A 35 0.37 -15.05 -0.09
N GLN A 36 -0.17 -13.91 0.30
CA GLN A 36 -1.62 -13.71 0.37
C GLN A 36 -2.27 -13.65 -1.01
N LEU A 37 -1.60 -12.99 -1.98
CA LEU A 37 -2.06 -12.96 -3.37
C LEU A 37 -2.03 -14.34 -4.03
N GLU A 38 -1.02 -15.16 -3.72
CA GLU A 38 -0.95 -16.55 -4.17
C GLU A 38 -2.09 -17.39 -3.56
N LYS A 39 -2.35 -17.23 -2.25
CA LYS A 39 -3.42 -17.94 -1.52
C LYS A 39 -4.81 -17.68 -2.12
N ILE A 40 -5.10 -16.44 -2.53
CA ILE A 40 -6.38 -16.09 -3.17
C ILE A 40 -6.39 -16.33 -4.68
N GLN A 41 -5.31 -16.88 -5.24
CA GLN A 41 -5.15 -17.14 -6.67
C GLN A 41 -5.42 -15.88 -7.50
N MET A 42 -4.77 -14.78 -7.14
CA MET A 42 -4.99 -13.48 -7.76
C MET A 42 -4.81 -13.56 -9.29
N THR A 43 -5.86 -13.19 -10.03
CA THR A 43 -5.81 -13.06 -11.50
C THR A 43 -5.77 -11.61 -11.96
N GLU A 44 -6.10 -10.66 -11.08
CA GLU A 44 -6.12 -9.24 -11.40
C GLU A 44 -4.71 -8.64 -11.39
N ARG A 45 -4.52 -7.61 -12.21
CA ARG A 45 -3.28 -6.85 -12.25
C ARG A 45 -3.06 -6.13 -10.93
N VAL A 46 -1.83 -6.18 -10.41
CA VAL A 46 -1.39 -5.31 -9.32
C VAL A 46 -0.53 -4.19 -9.91
N ILE A 47 -0.84 -2.94 -9.56
CA ILE A 47 -0.08 -1.75 -9.94
C ILE A 47 0.71 -1.29 -8.72
N LEU A 48 2.04 -1.35 -8.80
CA LEU A 48 2.94 -0.85 -7.78
C LEU A 48 3.24 0.64 -7.99
N TRP A 49 2.79 1.45 -7.04
CA TRP A 49 3.07 2.88 -6.96
C TRP A 49 4.31 3.13 -6.11
N THR A 50 5.45 3.35 -6.77
CA THR A 50 6.78 3.44 -6.14
C THR A 50 7.69 4.45 -6.83
N ASP A 51 8.80 4.80 -6.20
CA ASP A 51 9.73 5.84 -6.68
C ASP A 51 10.62 5.36 -7.83
N SER A 52 10.72 4.04 -8.04
CA SER A 52 11.66 3.43 -8.97
C SER A 52 11.13 2.13 -9.56
N GLU A 53 11.15 2.03 -10.89
CA GLU A 53 10.78 0.82 -11.63
C GLU A 53 11.64 -0.40 -11.23
N ARG A 54 12.87 -0.19 -10.75
CA ARG A 54 13.75 -1.27 -10.29
C ARG A 54 13.28 -1.95 -9.01
N ARG A 55 12.28 -1.39 -8.33
CA ARG A 55 11.66 -1.94 -7.12
C ARG A 55 10.39 -2.73 -7.41
N THR A 56 10.08 -2.95 -8.69
CA THR A 56 8.98 -3.81 -9.11
C THR A 56 9.09 -5.18 -8.46
N ILE A 57 7.93 -5.71 -8.08
CA ILE A 57 7.78 -6.97 -7.37
C ILE A 57 7.10 -7.93 -8.34
N SER A 58 7.69 -9.10 -8.57
CA SER A 58 7.14 -10.09 -9.50
C SER A 58 6.84 -9.48 -10.89
N ASP A 59 5.60 -9.60 -11.33
CA ASP A 59 5.01 -9.17 -12.60
C ASP A 59 4.12 -7.92 -12.43
N TRP A 60 4.21 -7.24 -11.30
CA TRP A 60 3.38 -6.07 -11.02
C TRP A 60 3.75 -4.90 -11.92
N SER A 61 2.75 -4.12 -12.30
CA SER A 61 2.92 -2.96 -13.19
C SER A 61 3.47 -1.78 -12.41
N PHE A 62 4.44 -1.07 -12.99
CA PHE A 62 5.01 0.12 -12.36
C PHE A 62 4.16 1.37 -12.58
N LEU A 63 3.99 2.17 -11.52
CA LEU A 63 3.49 3.53 -11.55
C LEU A 63 4.44 4.41 -10.73
N ALA A 64 4.93 5.51 -11.31
CA ALA A 64 5.85 6.41 -10.61
C ALA A 64 5.12 7.20 -9.51
N SER A 65 5.66 7.16 -8.29
CA SER A 65 5.16 7.88 -7.12
C SER A 65 5.70 9.31 -7.01
N VAL A 66 6.83 9.57 -7.67
CA VAL A 66 7.50 10.86 -7.74
C VAL A 66 8.17 11.04 -9.10
N ARG A 67 8.14 12.26 -9.63
CA ARG A 67 8.83 12.62 -10.88
C ARG A 67 9.37 14.04 -10.79
N GLN A 68 10.59 14.25 -11.27
CA GLN A 68 11.20 15.58 -11.27
C GLN A 68 10.38 16.55 -12.13
N GLY A 69 10.05 17.72 -11.57
CA GLY A 69 9.31 18.77 -12.26
C GLY A 69 7.79 18.52 -12.37
N VAL A 70 7.29 17.40 -11.86
CA VAL A 70 5.85 17.11 -11.83
C VAL A 70 5.30 17.49 -10.45
N PRO A 71 4.30 18.39 -10.35
CA PRO A 71 3.70 18.73 -9.07
C PRO A 71 2.85 17.56 -8.53
N PRO A 72 2.54 17.54 -7.22
CA PRO A 72 1.77 16.45 -6.61
C PRO A 72 0.43 16.14 -7.29
N LYS A 73 -0.28 17.18 -7.76
CA LYS A 73 -1.52 17.02 -8.56
C LYS A 73 -1.31 16.25 -9.86
N GLY A 74 -0.13 16.38 -10.46
CA GLY A 74 0.25 15.63 -11.67
C GLY A 74 0.41 14.14 -11.37
N ILE A 75 1.05 13.80 -10.24
CA ILE A 75 1.18 12.41 -9.79
C ILE A 75 -0.20 11.80 -9.51
N GLU A 76 -1.09 12.52 -8.81
CA GLU A 76 -2.47 12.07 -8.56
C GLU A 76 -3.26 11.86 -9.87
N ALA A 77 -3.09 12.75 -10.86
CA ALA A 77 -3.73 12.60 -12.17
C ALA A 77 -3.21 11.38 -12.95
N GLU A 78 -1.92 11.06 -12.85
CA GLU A 78 -1.34 9.84 -13.43
C GLU A 78 -1.92 8.59 -12.78
N LEU A 79 -2.06 8.58 -11.45
CA LEU A 79 -2.75 7.51 -10.72
C LEU A 79 -4.21 7.35 -11.21
N GLU A 80 -4.96 8.45 -11.28
CA GLU A 80 -6.35 8.42 -11.73
C GLU A 80 -6.49 7.87 -13.16
N ALA A 81 -5.62 8.31 -14.07
CA ALA A 81 -5.59 7.83 -15.44
C ALA A 81 -5.28 6.32 -15.50
N CYS A 82 -4.32 5.86 -14.70
CA CYS A 82 -3.94 4.45 -14.61
C CYS A 82 -5.10 3.58 -14.09
N LEU A 83 -5.79 4.02 -13.02
CA LEU A 83 -6.93 3.30 -12.44
C LEU A 83 -8.19 3.33 -13.30
N LYS A 84 -8.32 4.31 -14.21
CA LYS A 84 -9.35 4.33 -15.26
C LYS A 84 -9.01 3.34 -16.38
N GLN A 85 -7.74 3.23 -16.76
CA GLN A 85 -7.28 2.28 -17.77
C GLN A 85 -7.43 0.83 -17.31
N TYR A 86 -7.18 0.55 -16.04
CA TYR A 86 -7.27 -0.79 -15.45
C TYR A 86 -8.31 -0.83 -14.31
N PRO A 87 -9.60 -1.00 -14.64
CA PRO A 87 -10.68 -0.81 -13.67
C PRO A 87 -10.75 -1.87 -12.56
N THR A 88 -10.18 -3.06 -12.79
CA THR A 88 -10.16 -4.17 -11.84
C THR A 88 -8.82 -4.30 -11.11
N ALA A 89 -7.81 -3.50 -11.50
CA ALA A 89 -6.49 -3.60 -10.92
C ALA A 89 -6.47 -3.21 -9.44
N TRP A 90 -5.66 -3.94 -8.68
CA TRP A 90 -5.32 -3.60 -7.31
C TRP A 90 -4.19 -2.58 -7.30
N LEU A 91 -4.19 -1.70 -6.30
CA LEU A 91 -3.14 -0.72 -6.09
C LEU A 91 -2.25 -1.17 -4.94
N ALA A 92 -0.97 -1.32 -5.20
CA ALA A 92 0.04 -1.47 -4.17
C ALA A 92 0.79 -0.14 -4.00
N VAL A 93 0.95 0.35 -2.77
CA VAL A 93 1.62 1.60 -2.44
C VAL A 93 2.89 1.26 -1.69
N ASP A 94 4.04 1.72 -2.19
CA ASP A 94 5.33 1.37 -1.62
C ASP A 94 5.77 2.41 -0.57
N LEU A 95 5.73 2.02 0.70
CA LEU A 95 6.21 2.81 1.85
C LEU A 95 7.33 2.08 2.61
N ARG A 96 8.02 1.11 1.97
CA ARG A 96 9.19 0.44 2.54
C ARG A 96 10.32 1.45 2.80
N ASP A 97 11.21 1.10 3.72
CA ASP A 97 12.35 1.96 4.07
C ASP A 97 13.21 2.30 2.86
N GLY A 98 13.57 3.58 2.75
CA GLY A 98 14.39 4.09 1.65
C GLY A 98 13.65 4.25 0.32
N VAL A 99 12.33 4.09 0.30
CA VAL A 99 11.46 4.49 -0.80
C VAL A 99 10.96 5.91 -0.56
N ILE A 100 10.98 6.75 -1.58
CA ILE A 100 10.36 8.08 -1.50
C ILE A 100 8.83 7.90 -1.58
N PRO A 101 8.07 8.31 -0.54
CA PRO A 101 6.61 8.18 -0.55
C PRO A 101 5.96 8.96 -1.70
N PRO A 102 4.77 8.55 -2.15
CA PRO A 102 4.07 9.27 -3.20
C PRO A 102 3.87 10.75 -2.90
N SER A 103 4.20 11.59 -3.88
CA SER A 103 3.99 13.03 -3.77
C SER A 103 2.54 13.35 -4.10
N THR A 104 1.69 13.45 -3.08
CA THR A 104 0.26 13.78 -3.21
C THR A 104 -0.04 15.21 -2.77
N HIS A 105 -1.05 15.81 -3.38
CA HIS A 105 -1.57 17.12 -3.00
C HIS A 105 -2.46 17.01 -1.77
N SER A 106 -3.31 15.98 -1.72
CA SER A 106 -4.10 15.62 -0.54
C SER A 106 -3.30 14.68 0.38
N SER A 107 -3.82 14.38 1.58
CA SER A 107 -3.19 13.35 2.40
C SER A 107 -3.19 12.00 1.66
N LEU A 108 -2.14 11.18 1.83
CA LEU A 108 -2.06 9.90 1.14
C LEU A 108 -3.27 9.03 1.47
N ASN A 109 -3.66 8.96 2.74
CA ASN A 109 -4.83 8.19 3.17
C ASN A 109 -6.13 8.65 2.45
N ASP A 110 -6.36 9.96 2.29
CA ASP A 110 -7.51 10.46 1.54
C ASP A 110 -7.47 10.03 0.07
N VAL A 111 -6.30 10.08 -0.57
CA VAL A 111 -6.13 9.61 -1.95
C VAL A 111 -6.48 8.12 -2.04
N LEU A 112 -5.94 7.31 -1.14
CA LEU A 112 -6.13 5.85 -1.15
C LEU A 112 -7.59 5.46 -0.90
N GLN A 113 -8.26 6.09 0.07
CA GLN A 113 -9.67 5.84 0.35
C GLN A 113 -10.58 6.24 -0.83
N ASN A 114 -10.24 7.33 -1.53
CA ASN A 114 -11.02 7.83 -2.66
C ASN A 114 -10.78 7.07 -3.97
N THR A 115 -9.72 6.26 -4.09
CA THR A 115 -9.49 5.42 -5.28
C THR A 115 -10.60 4.39 -5.50
N LYS A 116 -11.31 3.99 -4.42
CA LYS A 116 -12.31 2.90 -4.44
C LYS A 116 -11.75 1.60 -5.06
N ARG A 117 -10.45 1.35 -4.87
CA ARG A 117 -9.76 0.12 -5.24
C ARG A 117 -9.38 -0.69 -4.01
N HIS A 118 -9.07 -1.97 -4.21
CA HIS A 118 -8.33 -2.74 -3.22
C HIS A 118 -6.92 -2.16 -3.15
N VAL A 119 -6.53 -1.68 -1.97
CA VAL A 119 -5.24 -1.02 -1.75
C VAL A 119 -4.42 -1.82 -0.75
N ILE A 120 -3.21 -2.19 -1.16
CA ILE A 120 -2.19 -2.80 -0.29
C ILE A 120 -1.11 -1.75 -0.05
N VAL A 121 -0.80 -1.47 1.20
CA VAL A 121 0.33 -0.64 1.58
C VAL A 121 1.49 -1.56 1.98
N LEU A 122 2.59 -1.45 1.26
CA LEU A 122 3.80 -2.22 1.51
C LEU A 122 4.69 -1.48 2.52
N VAL A 123 5.07 -2.19 3.58
CA VAL A 123 5.91 -1.66 4.66
C VAL A 123 7.11 -2.59 4.92
N SER A 124 8.18 -2.07 5.52
CA SER A 124 9.38 -2.85 5.86
C SER A 124 9.11 -3.83 7.00
N SER A 125 8.53 -3.33 8.09
CA SER A 125 8.04 -4.14 9.20
C SER A 125 6.53 -4.03 9.22
N SER A 126 5.87 -5.14 9.54
CA SER A 126 4.42 -5.12 9.72
C SER A 126 4.07 -4.05 10.75
N SER A 127 4.78 -3.95 11.88
CA SER A 127 4.59 -2.92 12.92
C SER A 127 4.59 -1.45 12.46
N ASP A 128 5.04 -1.16 11.24
CA ASP A 128 5.11 0.19 10.71
C ASP A 128 3.74 0.59 10.10
N HIS A 129 3.30 1.83 10.34
CA HIS A 129 2.04 2.38 9.84
C HIS A 129 0.75 1.75 10.40
N GLU A 130 0.53 1.95 11.70
CA GLU A 130 -0.65 1.49 12.44
C GLU A 130 -1.97 2.18 12.05
N GLU A 131 -1.94 3.10 11.08
CA GLU A 131 -3.16 3.74 10.56
C GLU A 131 -3.98 2.80 9.67
N TRP A 132 -3.36 1.73 9.13
CA TRP A 132 -4.04 0.70 8.35
C TRP A 132 -4.01 -0.64 9.07
N PRO A 133 -5.10 -1.44 8.99
CA PRO A 133 -5.11 -2.78 9.55
C PRO A 133 -4.16 -3.69 8.77
N GLN A 134 -3.54 -4.64 9.48
CA GLN A 134 -2.72 -5.66 8.84
C GLN A 134 -3.60 -6.55 7.94
N TRP A 135 -3.14 -6.80 6.71
CA TRP A 135 -3.72 -7.83 5.86
C TRP A 135 -3.22 -9.20 6.32
N ASN A 136 -4.13 -10.03 6.78
CA ASN A 136 -3.83 -11.41 7.14
C ASN A 136 -5.06 -12.29 6.91
N LEU A 137 -4.96 -13.20 5.94
CA LEU A 137 -5.97 -14.23 5.70
C LEU A 137 -6.00 -15.23 6.87
N PRO A 138 -7.13 -15.39 7.58
CA PRO A 138 -7.27 -16.40 8.63
C PRO A 138 -7.25 -17.80 7.99
N PHE A 139 -6.38 -18.67 8.51
CA PHE A 139 -6.34 -20.10 8.18
C PHE A 139 -7.14 -20.89 9.21
#